data_AF-A0A2I1E1X8-F1
#
_entry.id   AF-A0A2I1E1X8-F1
#
_cell.length_a   1.000
_cell.length_b   1.000
_cell.length_c   1.000
_cell.angle_alpha   90.00
_cell.angle_beta   90.00
_cell.angle_gamma   90.00
#
_symmetry.space_group_name_H-M   'P 1'
#
loop_
_entity.id
_entity.type
_entity.pdbx_description
1 polymer ?
#
loop_
_entity_poly.entity_id
_entity_poly.type
_entity_poly.pdbx_seq_one_letter_code
_entity_poly.pdbx_strand_id
1 'polypeptide(L)'
;MNTAHPILSVNDFLKQTDNNNIQQLNSPEILAVHDFPILQNFKFFTGKDLLKLNVQSEGSRLNVFDESIIREALNRLWLDPILKANFSALAEEINNANINKKRFNDENLSKITQLGPQKARTSFEDDIFNGVNYSHYNDKIQFGHLY
;
A
#
# COMPACT_ATOMS: atom_id res chain seq x y z
N MET A 1 -12.42 -30.72 -25.47
CA MET A 1 -13.26 -29.81 -24.65
C MET A 1 -13.03 -30.18 -23.21
N ASN A 2 -12.31 -29.35 -22.45
CA ASN A 2 -12.14 -29.57 -21.01
C ASN A 2 -13.31 -28.86 -20.33
N THR A 3 -14.33 -29.61 -19.91
CA THR A 3 -15.51 -29.03 -19.24
C THR A 3 -15.09 -28.63 -17.83
N ALA A 4 -14.61 -27.40 -17.67
CA ALA A 4 -14.41 -26.84 -16.34
C ALA A 4 -15.74 -26.93 -15.59
N HIS A 5 -15.76 -27.69 -14.49
CA HIS A 5 -16.95 -27.86 -13.68
C HIS A 5 -17.27 -26.51 -13.01
N PRO A 6 -18.54 -26.06 -13.02
CA PRO A 6 -18.91 -24.82 -12.37
C PRO A 6 -18.58 -24.89 -10.88
N ILE A 7 -17.95 -23.85 -10.35
CA ILE A 7 -17.62 -23.75 -8.93
C ILE A 7 -18.86 -23.22 -8.20
N LEU A 8 -19.54 -24.10 -7.48
CA LEU A 8 -20.75 -23.77 -6.72
C LEU A 8 -20.54 -23.91 -5.21
N SER A 9 -19.38 -24.41 -4.79
CA SER A 9 -19.04 -24.63 -3.39
C SER A 9 -17.56 -24.38 -3.12
N VAL A 10 -17.22 -24.27 -1.83
CA VAL A 10 -15.83 -24.17 -1.36
C VAL A 10 -15.00 -25.39 -1.74
N ASN A 11 -15.61 -26.58 -1.74
CA ASN A 11 -14.90 -27.80 -2.13
C ASN A 11 -14.55 -27.79 -3.62
N ASP A 12 -15.43 -27.25 -4.46
CA ASP A 12 -15.17 -27.13 -5.90
C ASP A 12 -14.08 -26.10 -6.16
N PHE A 13 -14.10 -24.98 -5.42
CA PHE A 13 -13.06 -23.97 -5.45
C PHE A 13 -11.70 -24.59 -5.11
N LEU A 14 -11.57 -25.20 -3.93
CA LEU A 14 -10.31 -25.79 -3.45
C LEU A 14 -9.76 -26.90 -4.36
N LYS A 15 -10.61 -27.63 -5.09
CA LYS A 15 -10.17 -28.64 -6.06
C LYS A 15 -9.60 -28.04 -7.34
N GLN A 16 -10.04 -26.85 -7.72
CA GLN A 16 -9.64 -26.15 -8.95
C GLN A 16 -8.59 -25.07 -8.71
N THR A 17 -8.37 -24.73 -7.44
CA THR A 17 -7.28 -23.88 -6.95
C THR A 17 -5.92 -24.44 -7.34
N ASP A 18 -5.08 -23.60 -7.93
CA ASP A 18 -3.66 -23.88 -8.12
C ASP A 18 -2.91 -23.57 -6.82
N ASN A 19 -2.36 -24.62 -6.20
CA ASN A 19 -1.61 -24.49 -4.95
C ASN A 19 -0.36 -23.62 -5.10
N ASN A 20 0.24 -23.53 -6.31
CA ASN A 20 1.38 -22.65 -6.53
C ASN A 20 0.99 -21.19 -6.36
N ASN A 21 -0.17 -20.79 -6.90
CA ASN A 21 -0.69 -19.42 -6.77
C ASN A 21 -1.03 -19.10 -5.31
N ILE A 22 -1.61 -20.07 -4.58
CA ILE A 22 -1.92 -19.89 -3.15
C ILE A 22 -0.64 -19.71 -2.32
N GLN A 23 0.38 -20.52 -2.57
CA GLN A 23 1.64 -20.50 -1.81
C GLN A 23 2.58 -19.35 -2.20
N GLN A 24 2.28 -18.62 -3.27
CA GLN A 24 3.17 -17.61 -3.81
C GLN A 24 3.34 -16.40 -2.86
N LEU A 25 4.52 -16.27 -2.26
CA LEU A 25 4.82 -15.18 -1.33
C LEU A 25 5.15 -13.84 -2.02
N ASN A 26 5.45 -13.88 -3.32
CA ASN A 26 5.81 -12.71 -4.13
C ASN A 26 4.78 -12.45 -5.24
N SER A 27 3.50 -12.72 -4.99
CA SER A 27 2.44 -12.42 -5.94
C SER A 27 2.38 -10.91 -6.21
N PRO A 28 1.94 -10.47 -7.40
CA PRO A 28 1.84 -9.04 -7.73
C PRO A 28 1.07 -8.23 -6.68
N GLU A 29 0.02 -8.81 -6.09
CA GLU A 29 -0.80 -8.19 -5.06
C GLU A 29 -0.03 -7.99 -3.75
N ILE A 30 0.81 -8.97 -3.37
CA ILE A 30 1.67 -8.85 -2.19
C ILE A 30 2.82 -7.87 -2.44
N LEU A 31 3.41 -7.90 -3.64
CA LEU A 31 4.44 -6.92 -4.03
C LEU A 31 3.91 -5.50 -4.00
N ALA A 32 2.67 -5.28 -4.45
CA ALA A 32 2.03 -3.97 -4.35
C ALA A 32 1.92 -3.47 -2.89
N VAL A 33 1.64 -4.38 -1.95
CA VAL A 33 1.62 -4.08 -0.51
C VAL A 33 3.01 -3.78 0.06
N HIS A 34 4.03 -4.52 -0.39
CA HIS A 34 5.42 -4.36 0.06
C HIS A 34 6.07 -3.07 -0.48
N ASP A 35 5.86 -2.78 -1.77
CA ASP A 35 6.57 -1.72 -2.49
C ASP A 35 5.91 -0.35 -2.37
N PHE A 36 4.58 -0.31 -2.23
CA PHE A 36 3.80 0.92 -2.10
C PHE A 36 3.10 1.02 -0.73
N PRO A 37 3.85 1.14 0.38
CA PRO A 37 3.22 1.46 1.64
C PRO A 37 2.57 2.84 1.51
N ILE A 38 1.24 2.88 1.54
CA ILE A 38 0.49 4.14 1.59
C ILE A 38 0.84 4.80 2.92
N LEU A 39 1.84 5.68 2.91
CA LEU A 39 2.36 6.38 4.10
C LEU A 39 1.25 7.13 4.85
N GLN A 40 0.17 7.51 4.16
CA GLN A 40 -0.98 8.18 4.75
C GLN A 40 -1.87 7.27 5.62
N ASN A 41 -1.86 5.95 5.40
CA ASN A 41 -2.70 4.98 6.11
C ASN A 41 -1.87 3.75 6.48
N PHE A 42 -0.88 3.95 7.37
CA PHE A 42 -0.02 2.89 7.88
C PHE A 42 -0.86 1.68 8.34
N LYS A 43 -0.89 0.63 7.53
CA LYS A 43 -1.68 -0.58 7.78
C LYS A 43 -0.74 -1.73 8.05
N PHE A 44 -0.92 -2.36 9.21
CA PHE A 44 -0.28 -3.63 9.51
C PHE A 44 -1.01 -4.74 8.76
N PHE A 45 -0.25 -5.61 8.10
CA PHE A 45 -0.78 -6.82 7.48
C PHE A 45 -0.58 -8.00 8.41
N THR A 46 -1.56 -8.88 8.50
CA THR A 46 -1.36 -10.22 9.07
C THR A 46 -1.04 -11.21 7.96
N GLY A 47 -0.44 -12.35 8.30
CA GLY A 47 -0.23 -13.41 7.30
C GLY A 47 -1.53 -13.86 6.63
N LYS A 48 -2.65 -13.82 7.36
CA LYS A 48 -3.96 -14.15 6.81
C LYS A 48 -4.45 -13.10 5.81
N ASP A 49 -4.12 -11.83 6.01
CA ASP A 49 -4.42 -10.77 5.04
C ASP A 49 -3.63 -10.95 3.73
N LEU A 50 -2.36 -11.36 3.84
CA LEU A 50 -1.54 -11.65 2.66
C LEU A 50 -2.03 -12.89 1.91
N LEU A 51 -2.34 -13.97 2.63
CA LEU A 51 -2.94 -15.16 2.02
C LEU A 51 -4.27 -14.84 1.33
N LYS A 52 -5.07 -13.95 1.92
CA LYS A 52 -6.34 -13.50 1.33
C LYS A 52 -6.14 -12.89 -0.06
N LEU A 53 -5.06 -12.13 -0.29
CA LEU A 53 -4.78 -11.56 -1.61
C LEU A 53 -4.62 -12.65 -2.67
N ASN A 54 -3.87 -13.71 -2.35
CA ASN A 54 -3.71 -14.84 -3.26
C ASN A 54 -5.01 -15.61 -3.49
N VAL A 55 -5.80 -15.85 -2.44
CA VAL A 55 -7.10 -16.52 -2.56
C VAL A 55 -8.06 -15.70 -3.43
N GLN A 56 -8.03 -14.36 -3.34
CA GLN A 56 -8.86 -13.47 -4.17
C GLN A 56 -8.37 -13.41 -5.62
N SER A 57 -7.06 -13.38 -5.84
CA SER A 57 -6.46 -13.46 -7.17
C SER A 57 -6.85 -14.77 -7.85
N GLU A 58 -6.81 -15.87 -7.11
CA GLU A 58 -7.21 -17.17 -7.60
C GLU A 58 -8.72 -17.31 -7.82
N GLY A 59 -9.53 -16.69 -6.96
CA GLY A 59 -10.95 -16.46 -7.20
C GLY A 59 -11.21 -15.79 -8.54
N SER A 60 -10.47 -14.71 -8.83
CA SER A 60 -10.59 -13.97 -10.08
C SER A 60 -10.17 -14.83 -11.28
N ARG A 61 -9.08 -15.60 -11.18
CA ARG A 61 -8.65 -16.55 -12.22
C ARG A 61 -9.72 -17.60 -12.55
N LEU A 62 -10.43 -18.06 -11.52
CA LEU A 62 -11.48 -19.07 -11.62
C LEU A 62 -12.88 -18.49 -11.88
N ASN A 63 -13.02 -17.17 -12.04
CA ASN A 63 -14.30 -16.46 -12.16
C ASN A 63 -15.26 -16.69 -10.97
N VAL A 64 -14.71 -16.82 -9.76
CA VAL A 64 -15.46 -16.98 -8.51
C VAL A 64 -15.40 -15.70 -7.70
N PHE A 65 -16.51 -14.96 -7.72
CA PHE A 65 -16.67 -13.69 -6.99
C PHE A 65 -17.55 -13.81 -5.74
N ASP A 66 -18.03 -15.03 -5.43
CA ASP A 66 -18.81 -15.28 -4.21
C ASP A 66 -17.90 -15.15 -2.98
N GLU A 67 -18.07 -14.05 -2.25
CA GLU A 67 -17.28 -13.74 -1.06
C GLU A 67 -17.42 -14.79 0.04
N SER A 68 -18.53 -15.52 0.10
CA SER A 68 -18.72 -16.60 1.08
C SER A 68 -17.81 -17.78 0.77
N ILE A 69 -17.67 -18.14 -0.50
CA ILE A 69 -16.77 -19.20 -0.98
C ILE A 69 -15.31 -18.79 -0.71
N ILE A 70 -14.93 -17.56 -1.09
CA ILE A 70 -13.57 -17.04 -0.89
C ILE A 70 -13.21 -16.99 0.60
N ARG A 71 -14.11 -16.48 1.46
CA ARG A 71 -13.88 -16.39 2.90
C ARG A 71 -13.71 -17.75 3.55
N GLU A 72 -14.56 -18.71 3.19
CA GLU A 72 -14.51 -20.06 3.76
C GLU A 72 -13.28 -20.84 3.25
N ALA A 73 -12.92 -20.68 1.97
CA ALA A 73 -11.67 -21.22 1.43
C ALA A 73 -10.44 -20.66 2.17
N LEU A 74 -10.37 -19.34 2.37
CA LEU A 74 -9.31 -18.70 3.15
C LEU A 74 -9.22 -19.29 4.57
N ASN A 75 -10.36 -19.47 5.25
CA ASN A 75 -10.36 -20.03 6.60
C ASN A 75 -9.80 -21.45 6.63
N ARG A 76 -10.14 -22.28 5.65
CA ARG A 76 -9.64 -23.66 5.55
C ARG A 76 -8.14 -23.71 5.21
N LEU A 77 -7.70 -22.92 4.24
CA LEU A 77 -6.28 -22.83 3.86
C LEU A 77 -5.42 -22.31 5.02
N TRP A 78 -5.94 -21.39 5.83
CA TRP A 78 -5.24 -20.86 7.00
C TRP A 78 -5.01 -21.89 8.13
N LEU A 79 -5.69 -23.04 8.09
CA LEU A 79 -5.44 -24.14 9.03
C LEU A 79 -4.14 -24.91 8.71
N ASP A 80 -3.60 -24.78 7.50
CA ASP A 80 -2.32 -25.36 7.13
C ASP A 80 -1.20 -24.64 7.91
N PRO A 81 -0.44 -25.37 8.75
CA PRO A 81 0.60 -24.77 9.58
C PRO A 81 1.76 -24.20 8.76
N ILE A 82 2.07 -24.77 7.60
CA ILE A 82 3.17 -24.32 6.74
C ILE A 82 2.77 -23.01 6.05
N LEU A 83 1.58 -22.95 5.45
CA LEU A 83 1.05 -21.71 4.88
C LEU A 83 1.01 -20.62 5.95
N LYS A 84 0.46 -20.94 7.13
CA LYS A 84 0.39 -19.99 8.24
C LYS A 84 1.76 -19.46 8.64
N ALA A 85 2.77 -20.32 8.80
CA ALA A 85 4.12 -19.91 9.16
C ALA A 85 4.73 -18.98 8.09
N ASN A 86 4.69 -19.40 6.82
CA ASN A 86 5.30 -18.67 5.71
C ASN A 86 4.69 -17.27 5.54
N PHE A 87 3.37 -17.17 5.51
CA PHE A 87 2.68 -15.89 5.37
C PHE A 87 2.82 -15.01 6.62
N SER A 88 2.92 -15.60 7.81
CA SER A 88 3.13 -14.81 9.04
C SER A 88 4.53 -14.20 9.07
N ALA A 89 5.56 -14.96 8.68
CA ALA A 89 6.92 -14.46 8.56
C ALA A 89 7.00 -13.31 7.54
N LEU A 90 6.39 -13.49 6.36
CA LEU A 90 6.34 -12.43 5.34
C LEU A 90 5.62 -11.17 5.82
N ALA A 91 4.51 -11.33 6.55
CA ALA A 91 3.80 -10.19 7.12
C ALA A 91 4.66 -9.44 8.14
N GLU A 92 5.42 -10.15 8.96
CA GLU A 92 6.38 -9.54 9.89
C GLU A 92 7.48 -8.76 9.14
N GLU A 93 8.04 -9.31 8.07
CA GLU A 93 9.02 -8.64 7.22
C GLU A 93 8.47 -7.34 6.61
N ILE A 94 7.29 -7.40 5.98
CA ILE A 94 6.60 -6.23 5.40
C ILE A 94 6.34 -5.18 6.48
N ASN A 95 5.83 -5.59 7.63
CA ASN A 95 5.51 -4.67 8.73
C ASN A 95 6.76 -4.01 9.29
N ASN A 96 7.85 -4.75 9.47
CA ASN A 96 9.14 -4.21 9.93
C ASN A 96 9.72 -3.22 8.93
N ALA A 97 9.67 -3.53 7.62
CA ALA A 97 10.08 -2.61 6.57
C ALA A 97 9.25 -1.30 6.62
N ASN A 98 7.95 -1.42 6.82
CA ASN A 98 7.06 -0.26 6.94
C ASN A 98 7.38 0.59 8.17
N ILE A 99 7.58 -0.04 9.35
CA ILE A 99 7.98 0.67 10.58
C ILE A 99 9.28 1.45 10.34
N ASN A 100 10.28 0.82 9.73
CA ASN A 100 11.57 1.46 9.45
C ASN A 100 11.43 2.66 8.49
N LYS A 101 10.63 2.52 7.43
CA LYS A 101 10.30 3.63 6.51
C LYS A 101 9.62 4.79 7.24
N LYS A 102 8.66 4.49 8.13
CA LYS A 102 7.97 5.50 8.94
C LYS A 102 8.95 6.22 9.88
N ARG A 103 9.78 5.46 10.60
CA ARG A 103 10.80 6.02 11.50
C ARG A 103 11.76 6.95 10.76
N PHE A 104 12.24 6.54 9.59
CA PHE A 104 13.12 7.38 8.77
C PHE A 104 12.44 8.70 8.34
N ASN A 105 11.16 8.64 7.96
CA ASN A 105 10.38 9.83 7.63
C ASN A 105 10.18 10.75 8.84
N ASP A 106 9.86 10.20 10.01
CA ASP A 106 9.69 10.99 11.25
C ASP A 106 11.01 11.61 11.70
N GLU A 107 12.14 10.89 11.58
CA GLU A 107 13.48 11.42 11.85
C GLU A 107 13.86 12.54 10.87
N ASN A 108 13.54 12.42 9.58
CA ASN A 108 13.79 13.51 8.63
C ASN A 108 12.85 14.69 8.82
N LEU A 109 11.57 14.46 9.15
CA LEU A 109 10.62 15.53 9.47
C LEU A 109 11.05 16.28 10.73
N SER A 110 11.52 15.58 11.77
CA SER A 110 12.07 16.20 12.97
C SER A 110 13.34 17.00 12.69
N LYS A 111 14.22 16.54 11.79
CA LYS A 111 15.36 17.34 11.29
C LYS A 111 14.91 18.58 10.54
N ILE A 112 13.91 18.49 9.67
CA ILE A 112 13.35 19.66 8.94
C ILE A 112 12.74 20.66 9.91
N THR A 113 12.00 20.22 10.92
CA THR A 113 11.43 21.12 11.94
C THR A 113 12.48 21.73 12.87
N GLN A 114 13.64 21.06 13.03
CA GLN A 114 14.80 21.59 13.74
C GLN A 114 15.68 22.52 12.89
N LEU A 115 15.48 22.56 11.57
CA LEU A 115 15.93 23.68 10.75
C LEU A 115 15.04 24.87 11.13
N GLY A 116 15.42 25.58 12.21
CA GLY A 116 14.88 26.91 12.52
C GLY A 116 14.99 27.84 11.30
N PRO A 117 14.36 29.04 11.33
CA PRO A 117 14.25 29.93 10.17
C PRO A 117 15.60 30.05 9.47
N GLN A 118 15.70 29.43 8.29
CA GLN A 118 16.92 29.47 7.52
C GLN A 118 17.05 30.92 7.07
N LYS A 119 18.07 31.63 7.59
CA LYS A 119 18.48 32.90 6.98
C LYS A 119 19.02 32.57 5.60
N ALA A 120 18.16 32.62 4.59
CA ALA A 120 18.58 32.67 3.20
C ALA A 120 19.36 33.98 3.00
N ARG A 121 20.67 33.94 3.20
CA ARG A 121 21.56 34.96 2.63
C ARG A 121 21.94 34.52 1.23
N THR A 122 20.97 34.56 0.34
CA THR A 122 21.22 34.44 -1.10
C THR A 122 20.23 35.35 -1.80
N SER A 123 20.74 36.13 -2.75
CA SER A 123 20.04 37.11 -3.60
C SER A 123 18.90 36.53 -4.45
N PHE A 124 18.49 35.29 -4.21
CA PHE A 124 17.43 34.59 -4.91
C PHE A 124 16.04 34.99 -4.39
N GLU A 125 15.93 35.33 -3.09
CA GLU A 125 14.68 35.82 -2.51
C GLU A 125 14.33 37.22 -2.99
N ASP A 126 15.35 38.04 -3.29
CA ASP A 126 15.16 39.36 -3.90
C ASP A 126 14.56 39.25 -5.31
N ASP A 127 14.86 38.21 -6.08
CA ASP A 127 14.37 38.11 -7.47
C ASP A 127 12.99 37.42 -7.60
N ILE A 128 12.61 36.53 -6.68
CA ILE A 128 11.33 35.82 -6.74
C ILE A 128 10.20 36.57 -6.03
N PHE A 129 10.50 37.28 -4.94
CA PHE A 129 9.49 37.96 -4.13
C PHE A 129 9.36 39.47 -4.40
N ASN A 130 10.21 40.07 -5.25
CA ASN A 130 10.07 41.47 -5.70
C ASN A 130 8.92 41.74 -6.68
N GLY A 131 7.99 40.80 -6.87
CA GLY A 131 6.74 41.05 -7.58
C GLY A 131 5.63 41.68 -6.72
N VAL A 132 5.76 41.69 -5.39
CA VAL A 132 4.70 42.17 -4.50
C VAL A 132 5.17 43.43 -3.78
N ASN A 133 4.85 44.58 -4.37
CA ASN A 133 5.06 45.88 -3.75
C ASN A 133 4.12 46.01 -2.54
N TYR A 134 4.65 45.82 -1.33
CA TYR A 134 3.94 46.16 -0.10
C TYR A 134 4.00 47.68 0.12
N SER A 135 3.32 48.44 -0.73
CA SER A 135 2.98 49.82 -0.38
C SER A 135 1.83 49.79 0.62
N HIS A 136 2.10 50.25 1.83
CA HIS A 136 1.08 50.50 2.84
C HIS A 136 -0.06 51.35 2.25
N TYR A 137 -1.29 50.93 2.60
CA TYR A 137 -2.61 51.54 2.39
C TYR A 137 -3.46 51.05 1.21
N ASN A 138 -4.58 50.43 1.61
CA ASN A 138 -5.79 50.01 0.90
C ASN A 138 -5.80 48.66 0.17
N ASP A 139 -6.51 47.74 0.82
CA ASP A 139 -7.17 46.53 0.33
C ASP A 139 -7.47 46.54 -1.18
N LYS A 140 -6.69 45.77 -1.94
CA LYS A 140 -7.11 44.83 -2.99
C LYS A 140 -5.87 44.23 -3.65
N ILE A 141 -5.70 42.92 -3.51
CA ILE A 141 -4.70 42.16 -4.27
C ILE A 141 -5.14 42.16 -5.74
N GLN A 142 -4.38 42.80 -6.61
CA GLN A 142 -4.49 42.65 -8.06
C GLN A 142 -3.26 41.91 -8.58
N PHE A 143 -3.49 40.84 -9.33
CA PHE A 143 -2.43 40.13 -10.04
C PHE A 143 -2.20 40.79 -11.41
N GLY A 144 -0.97 41.26 -11.65
CA GLY A 144 -0.57 41.96 -12.87
C GLY A 144 -0.18 41.02 -14.02
N HIS A 145 -0.52 41.45 -15.23
CA HIS A 145 -0.32 40.79 -16.52
C HIS A 145 1.15 40.56 -16.91
N LEU A 146 1.42 39.40 -17.51
CA LEU A 146 2.65 39.09 -18.25
C LEU A 146 2.54 39.70 -19.67
N TYR A 147 3.59 40.42 -20.08
CA TYR A 147 3.83 40.74 -21.51
C TYR A 147 4.38 39.52 -22.24
#